data_AF-A0A5W8EBJ6-F1
#
_entry.id   AF-A0A5W8EBJ6-F1
#
_cell.length_a   1.000
_cell.length_b   1.000
_cell.length_c   1.000
_cell.angle_alpha   90.00
_cell.angle_beta   90.00
_cell.angle_gamma   90.00
#
_symmetry.space_group_name_H-M   'P 1'
#
loop_
_entity.id
_entity.type
_entity.pdbx_description
1 polymer ?
#
loop_
_entity_poly.entity_id
_entity_poly.type
_entity_poly.pdbx_seq_one_letter_code
_entity_poly.pdbx_strand_id
1 'polypeptide(L)'
;MGFYLTSRIMKNIKSQGNGEQPAISRRHFIQASSALIALPFVSSPATAQARAVTATENRPAEKVVQTCSTFDCGGKCDIRAHVSDGIVTRISTRPDNALDAQMPVMRACVRGRAYRKFVYHPDRLKYPMKRVGKRGEGKFERISWDEATTLIADNLKSITEKYGPASRYVHVGTAVSGGTFSGDKMARRLLNLTGGYLESYHSVSMGNTAAATPYTYGTAASGSSLDTLLETKLVILWGHNPTETIFGHTNYFLQKMKQNGTRFIVVDPRYSDTVSSLAKDFPLQLITWKGKNRANSTQYANPWLIEVQQQTLWINPQDAQKRGITHGDMVRIHNSRGICEIPAEVTPRIIPGVVAMQAGAWWQPDENGVDKGGCANVLSSARITALAKGNSHQTMLVEVAKA
;
A
#
# COMPACT_ATOMS: atom_id res chain seq x y z
N MET A 1 39.79 7.94 15.36
CA MET A 1 40.11 6.54 15.71
C MET A 1 39.47 5.63 14.67
N GLY A 2 40.15 5.38 13.56
CA GLY A 2 39.66 4.49 12.50
C GLY A 2 40.26 3.09 12.65
N PHE A 3 39.57 2.05 12.17
CA PHE A 3 40.19 0.81 11.64
C PHE A 3 39.19 0.12 10.68
N TYR A 4 39.50 0.12 9.39
CA TYR A 4 39.84 -1.02 8.52
C TYR A 4 38.75 -2.11 8.32
N LEU A 5 38.16 -2.14 7.13
CA LEU A 5 37.77 -3.39 6.48
C LEU A 5 38.36 -3.40 5.07
N THR A 6 39.32 -4.29 4.92
CA THR A 6 40.20 -4.49 3.79
C THR A 6 39.48 -5.08 2.58
N SER A 7 39.82 -4.54 1.42
CA SER A 7 39.61 -5.13 0.11
C SER A 7 40.31 -6.49 0.00
N ARG A 8 39.58 -7.55 -0.35
CA ARG A 8 40.04 -8.65 -1.24
C ARG A 8 38.95 -9.72 -1.31
N ILE A 9 38.38 -9.87 -2.50
CA ILE A 9 38.12 -11.13 -3.25
C ILE A 9 37.13 -10.76 -4.37
N MET A 10 37.68 -10.18 -5.44
CA MET A 10 37.10 -10.28 -6.77
C MET A 10 38.16 -10.99 -7.61
N LYS A 11 38.02 -12.32 -7.74
CA LYS A 11 38.76 -13.10 -8.73
C LYS A 11 37.74 -13.80 -9.63
N ASN A 12 37.81 -13.41 -10.89
CA ASN A 12 37.50 -14.19 -12.08
C ASN A 12 36.05 -14.64 -12.30
N ILE A 13 35.26 -13.75 -12.89
CA ILE A 13 34.24 -14.15 -13.87
C ILE A 13 34.79 -13.75 -15.24
N LYS A 14 35.26 -14.73 -16.01
CA LYS A 14 35.59 -14.56 -17.43
C LYS A 14 34.28 -14.27 -18.16
N SER A 15 34.14 -13.05 -18.70
CA SER A 15 33.12 -12.76 -19.71
C SER A 15 33.48 -13.50 -20.99
N GLN A 16 32.68 -14.48 -21.38
CA GLN A 16 32.64 -14.94 -22.76
C GLN A 16 31.87 -13.91 -23.59
N GLY A 17 32.49 -13.48 -24.70
CA GLY A 17 31.90 -12.56 -25.66
C GLY A 17 32.99 -11.90 -26.48
N ASN A 18 33.51 -12.60 -27.49
CA ASN A 18 34.31 -11.98 -28.55
C ASN A 18 33.38 -11.10 -29.38
N GLY A 19 33.53 -9.79 -29.22
CA GLY A 19 32.94 -8.76 -30.07
C GLY A 19 33.63 -7.45 -29.74
N GLU A 20 34.50 -6.99 -30.62
CA GLU A 20 35.19 -5.70 -30.49
C GLU A 20 34.16 -4.57 -30.38
N GLN A 21 34.08 -3.93 -29.21
CA GLN A 21 33.45 -2.61 -29.08
C GLN A 21 34.56 -1.56 -28.96
N PRO A 22 34.51 -0.45 -29.72
CA PRO A 22 35.49 0.62 -29.56
C PRO A 22 35.29 1.27 -28.19
N ALA A 23 36.29 1.11 -27.32
CA ALA A 23 36.28 1.61 -25.96
C ALA A 23 36.48 3.14 -25.94
N ILE A 24 35.40 3.91 -25.89
CA ILE A 24 35.50 5.32 -25.47
C ILE A 24 35.65 5.31 -23.94
N SER A 25 36.86 5.59 -23.46
CA SER A 25 37.11 5.66 -22.02
C SER A 25 36.46 6.91 -21.42
N ARG A 26 35.90 6.79 -20.21
CA ARG A 26 35.29 7.91 -19.45
C ARG A 26 36.18 9.16 -19.36
N ARG A 27 37.50 8.96 -19.47
CA ARG A 27 38.51 10.03 -19.45
C ARG A 27 38.52 10.86 -20.73
N HIS A 28 38.33 10.24 -21.90
CA HIS A 28 38.21 10.94 -23.18
C HIS A 28 36.93 11.78 -23.27
N PHE A 29 35.81 11.28 -22.72
CA PHE A 29 34.55 12.03 -22.72
C PHE A 29 34.64 13.31 -21.89
N ILE A 30 35.29 13.25 -20.72
CA ILE A 30 35.49 14.43 -19.86
C ILE A 30 36.47 15.42 -20.50
N GLN A 31 37.55 14.96 -21.13
CA GLN A 31 38.50 15.82 -21.85
C GLN A 31 37.86 16.56 -23.03
N ALA A 32 37.00 15.87 -23.80
CA ALA A 32 36.23 16.49 -24.87
C ALA A 32 35.21 17.53 -24.34
N SER A 33 34.63 17.30 -23.16
CA SER A 33 33.68 18.22 -22.54
C SER A 33 34.36 19.48 -21.97
N SER A 34 35.60 19.35 -21.50
CA SER A 34 36.37 20.48 -20.93
C SER A 34 36.94 21.44 -21.99
N ALA A 35 37.10 21.00 -23.23
CA ALA A 35 37.60 21.84 -24.32
C ALA A 35 36.59 22.91 -24.80
N LEU A 36 35.32 22.81 -24.38
CA LEU A 36 34.24 23.73 -24.77
C LEU A 36 34.05 24.92 -23.80
N ILE A 37 34.73 24.94 -22.65
CA ILE A 37 34.47 25.94 -21.59
C ILE A 37 35.53 27.08 -21.59
N ALA A 38 36.61 26.96 -22.36
CA ALA A 38 37.69 27.95 -22.38
C ALA A 38 37.93 28.54 -23.77
N LEU A 39 36.96 29.28 -24.31
CA LEU A 39 37.20 30.27 -25.36
C LEU A 39 36.45 31.57 -25.03
N PRO A 40 37.10 32.73 -25.01
CA PRO A 40 36.42 34.01 -24.83
C PRO A 40 35.51 34.25 -26.04
N PHE A 41 34.27 34.67 -25.77
CA PHE A 41 33.30 35.06 -26.79
C PHE A 41 33.84 36.25 -27.61
N VAL A 42 34.45 35.95 -28.76
CA VAL A 42 34.62 36.93 -29.84
C VAL A 42 33.43 36.76 -30.78
N SER A 43 32.51 37.74 -30.77
CA SER A 43 31.33 37.75 -31.62
C SER A 43 31.73 37.95 -33.08
N SER A 44 31.68 36.88 -33.87
CA SER A 44 31.66 36.94 -35.33
C SER A 44 30.44 36.17 -35.82
N PRO A 45 29.66 36.67 -36.79
CA PRO A 45 28.43 36.04 -37.24
C PRO A 45 28.78 34.94 -38.24
N ALA A 46 29.39 33.86 -37.76
CA ALA A 46 29.53 32.64 -38.53
C ALA A 46 28.32 31.76 -38.22
N THR A 47 27.37 31.69 -39.15
CA THR A 47 26.28 30.72 -39.13
C THR A 47 26.87 29.33 -39.31
N ALA A 48 27.20 28.68 -38.20
CA ALA A 48 27.52 27.25 -38.20
C ALA A 48 26.23 26.47 -38.51
N GLN A 49 26.09 26.03 -39.76
CA GLN A 49 25.09 25.03 -40.12
C GLN A 49 25.47 23.71 -39.43
N ALA A 50 24.85 23.47 -38.28
CA ALA A 50 24.85 22.16 -37.66
C ALA A 50 24.11 21.19 -38.61
N ARG A 51 24.86 20.40 -39.36
CA ARG A 51 24.31 19.20 -40.00
C ARG A 51 23.80 18.31 -38.87
N ALA A 52 22.48 18.21 -38.74
CA ALA A 52 21.85 17.21 -37.91
C ALA A 52 22.29 15.84 -38.43
N VAL A 53 23.26 15.24 -37.74
CA VAL A 53 23.51 13.81 -37.87
C VAL A 53 22.29 13.15 -37.26
N THR A 54 21.31 12.82 -38.10
CA THR A 54 20.27 11.85 -37.73
C THR A 54 20.99 10.54 -37.49
N ALA A 55 21.37 10.30 -36.24
CA ALA A 55 21.66 8.96 -35.79
C ALA A 55 20.38 8.17 -36.04
N THR A 56 20.36 7.37 -37.10
CA THR A 56 19.43 6.27 -37.24
C THR A 56 19.73 5.34 -36.09
N GLU A 57 19.03 5.55 -34.98
CA GLU A 57 18.98 4.59 -33.90
C GLU A 57 18.36 3.33 -34.49
N ASN A 58 19.21 2.37 -34.87
CA ASN A 58 18.84 0.98 -35.07
C ASN A 58 18.41 0.42 -33.71
N ARG A 59 17.27 0.90 -33.21
CA ARG A 59 16.62 0.35 -32.03
C ARG A 59 15.94 -0.94 -32.48
N PRO A 60 16.21 -2.07 -31.80
CA PRO A 60 15.56 -3.32 -32.14
C PRO A 60 14.04 -3.16 -32.00
N ALA A 61 13.31 -3.80 -32.92
CA ALA A 61 11.86 -3.66 -33.00
C ALA A 61 11.20 -3.91 -31.64
N GLU A 62 10.41 -2.94 -31.18
CA GLU A 62 9.68 -3.05 -29.91
C GLU A 62 8.39 -3.83 -30.12
N LYS A 63 8.22 -4.93 -29.38
CA LYS A 63 6.95 -5.66 -29.26
C LYS A 63 6.27 -5.29 -27.95
N VAL A 64 4.99 -4.91 -28.01
CA VAL A 64 4.18 -4.67 -26.81
C VAL A 64 3.38 -5.93 -26.47
N VAL A 65 3.65 -6.53 -25.32
CA VAL A 65 2.93 -7.70 -24.80
C VAL A 65 1.93 -7.24 -23.74
N GLN A 66 0.67 -7.59 -23.95
CA GLN A 66 -0.39 -7.38 -22.95
C GLN A 66 -0.31 -8.46 -21.87
N THR A 67 -0.36 -8.04 -20.61
CA THR A 67 -0.35 -8.92 -19.44
C THR A 67 -1.07 -8.25 -18.27
N CYS A 68 -1.09 -8.88 -17.10
CA CYS A 68 -1.71 -8.32 -15.90
C CYS A 68 -0.94 -8.67 -14.62
N SER A 69 -1.37 -8.09 -13.51
CA SER A 69 -0.83 -8.45 -12.18
C SER A 69 -1.22 -9.87 -11.78
N THR A 70 -0.21 -10.71 -11.53
CA THR A 70 -0.40 -12.05 -10.97
C THR A 70 -0.36 -12.07 -9.44
N PHE A 71 0.00 -10.96 -8.80
CA PHE A 71 0.04 -10.84 -7.35
C PHE A 71 -1.36 -10.60 -6.76
N ASP A 72 -1.49 -10.88 -5.47
CA ASP A 72 -2.71 -10.75 -4.70
C ASP A 72 -3.02 -9.30 -4.30
N CYS A 73 -3.23 -8.47 -5.31
CA CYS A 73 -3.57 -7.06 -5.13
C CYS A 73 -5.05 -6.75 -5.36
N GLY A 74 -5.84 -7.68 -5.88
CA GLY A 74 -7.22 -7.46 -6.33
C GLY A 74 -7.39 -6.56 -7.56
N GLY A 75 -6.47 -5.62 -7.79
CA GLY A 75 -6.51 -4.65 -8.90
C GLY A 75 -6.41 -5.24 -10.32
N LYS A 76 -5.70 -6.37 -10.52
CA LYS A 76 -5.53 -7.07 -11.81
C LYS A 76 -5.39 -6.15 -13.04
N CYS A 77 -4.58 -5.10 -12.88
CA CYS A 77 -4.41 -4.03 -13.87
C CYS A 77 -3.90 -4.51 -15.23
N ASP A 78 -4.27 -3.78 -16.28
CA ASP A 78 -3.74 -3.98 -17.64
C ASP A 78 -2.32 -3.43 -17.72
N ILE A 79 -1.37 -4.34 -17.88
CA ILE A 79 0.06 -4.08 -17.97
C ILE A 79 0.48 -4.28 -19.42
N ARG A 80 1.24 -3.31 -19.94
CA ARG A 80 1.86 -3.37 -21.27
C ARG A 80 3.36 -3.49 -21.10
N ALA A 81 3.88 -4.69 -21.34
CA ALA A 81 5.31 -4.97 -21.30
C ALA A 81 5.91 -4.67 -22.69
N HIS A 82 6.77 -3.67 -22.75
CA HIS A 82 7.53 -3.34 -23.95
C HIS A 82 8.77 -4.22 -23.99
N VAL A 83 8.90 -5.03 -25.03
CA VAL A 83 9.95 -6.04 -25.19
C VAL A 83 10.78 -5.70 -26.42
N SER A 84 12.09 -5.64 -26.26
CA SER A 84 13.07 -5.47 -27.34
C SER A 84 14.21 -6.44 -27.05
N ASP A 85 14.63 -7.21 -28.07
CA ASP A 85 15.63 -8.28 -27.94
C ASP A 85 15.36 -9.29 -26.80
N GLY A 86 14.09 -9.68 -26.63
CA GLY A 86 13.68 -10.62 -25.57
C GLY A 86 13.74 -10.05 -24.15
N ILE A 87 14.08 -8.77 -23.98
CA ILE A 87 14.16 -8.09 -22.69
C ILE A 87 13.00 -7.11 -22.55
N VAL A 88 12.33 -7.13 -21.40
CA VAL A 88 11.36 -6.10 -21.04
C VAL A 88 12.11 -4.80 -20.74
N THR A 89 11.99 -3.82 -21.63
CA THR A 89 12.64 -2.51 -21.52
C THR A 89 11.82 -1.55 -20.67
N ARG A 90 10.49 -1.61 -20.77
CA ARG A 90 9.56 -0.71 -20.09
C ARG A 90 8.26 -1.42 -19.73
N ILE A 91 7.64 -0.99 -18.62
CA ILE A 91 6.27 -1.34 -18.27
C ILE A 91 5.40 -0.08 -18.39
N SER A 92 4.32 -0.16 -19.16
CA SER A 92 3.27 0.86 -19.22
C SER A 92 1.89 0.22 -18.95
N THR A 93 0.81 0.91 -19.30
CA THR A 93 -0.57 0.47 -19.09
C THR A 93 -1.38 0.71 -20.37
N ARG A 94 -2.62 0.18 -20.43
CA ARG A 94 -3.52 0.44 -21.56
C ARG A 94 -3.62 1.95 -21.82
N PRO A 95 -3.38 2.42 -23.06
CA PRO A 95 -3.47 3.82 -23.40
C PRO A 95 -4.93 4.27 -23.47
N ASP A 96 -5.15 5.57 -23.28
CA ASP A 96 -6.49 6.15 -23.12
C ASP A 96 -7.33 6.05 -24.40
N ASN A 97 -6.67 6.12 -25.57
CA ASN A 97 -7.33 5.97 -26.87
C ASN A 97 -7.77 4.53 -27.17
N ALA A 98 -7.33 3.54 -26.40
CA ALA A 98 -7.69 2.15 -26.57
C ALA A 98 -8.76 1.71 -25.57
N LEU A 99 -9.37 2.62 -24.80
CA LEU A 99 -10.37 2.29 -23.80
C LEU A 99 -11.72 1.99 -24.43
N ASP A 100 -12.46 1.08 -23.80
CA ASP A 100 -13.85 0.82 -24.12
C ASP A 100 -14.73 1.20 -22.91
N ALA A 101 -15.97 1.60 -23.18
CA ALA A 101 -16.88 2.08 -22.14
C ALA A 101 -17.32 0.99 -21.15
N GLN A 102 -17.24 -0.29 -21.55
CA GLN A 102 -17.68 -1.43 -20.75
C GLN A 102 -16.59 -1.93 -19.78
N MET A 103 -15.32 -1.65 -20.09
CA MET A 103 -14.13 -2.05 -19.32
C MET A 103 -13.24 -0.82 -19.07
N PRO A 104 -13.61 0.01 -18.08
CA PRO A 104 -12.89 1.25 -17.80
C PRO A 104 -11.47 0.99 -17.27
N VAL A 105 -10.58 1.97 -17.44
CA VAL A 105 -9.13 1.86 -17.18
C VAL A 105 -8.81 1.18 -15.84
N MET A 106 -8.01 0.12 -15.84
CA MET A 106 -7.25 -0.33 -14.67
C MET A 106 -5.77 -0.03 -14.86
N ARG A 107 -5.37 1.20 -14.50
CA ARG A 107 -3.98 1.62 -14.67
C ARG A 107 -3.06 0.80 -13.76
N ALA A 108 -1.92 0.41 -14.30
CA ALA A 108 -0.83 -0.12 -13.48
C ALA A 108 -0.40 0.92 -12.44
N CYS A 109 -0.58 0.59 -11.16
CA CYS A 109 -0.10 1.37 -10.04
C CYS A 109 1.44 1.40 -9.97
N VAL A 110 2.00 2.16 -9.04
CA VAL A 110 3.46 2.26 -8.85
C VAL A 110 4.13 0.89 -8.67
N ARG A 111 3.48 -0.06 -7.98
CA ARG A 111 3.97 -1.44 -7.80
C ARG A 111 3.93 -2.23 -9.10
N GLY A 112 2.84 -2.12 -9.88
CA GLY A 112 2.71 -2.77 -11.19
C GLY A 112 3.72 -2.25 -12.21
N ARG A 113 3.94 -0.92 -12.26
CA ARG A 113 4.97 -0.29 -13.11
C ARG A 113 6.39 -0.71 -12.74
N ALA A 114 6.61 -1.12 -11.49
CA ALA A 114 7.90 -1.58 -11.00
C ALA A 114 8.20 -3.07 -11.28
N TYR A 115 7.31 -3.84 -11.93
CA TYR A 115 7.51 -5.28 -12.17
C TYR A 115 8.79 -5.65 -12.91
N ARG A 116 9.29 -4.75 -13.77
CA ARG A 116 10.60 -4.92 -14.40
C ARG A 116 11.70 -5.15 -13.36
N LYS A 117 11.66 -4.44 -12.22
CA LYS A 117 12.62 -4.61 -11.12
C LYS A 117 12.51 -5.97 -10.46
N PHE A 118 11.31 -6.55 -10.39
CA PHE A 118 11.08 -7.89 -9.85
C PHE A 118 11.58 -9.00 -10.79
N VAL A 119 11.40 -8.82 -12.12
CA VAL A 119 11.87 -9.79 -13.12
C VAL A 119 13.39 -9.84 -13.17
N TYR A 120 14.04 -8.68 -13.12
CA TYR A 120 15.51 -8.56 -13.26
C TYR A 120 16.24 -8.29 -11.95
N HIS A 121 15.60 -8.56 -10.80
CA HIS A 121 16.25 -8.36 -9.50
C HIS A 121 17.51 -9.25 -9.41
N PRO A 122 18.64 -8.76 -8.86
CA PRO A 122 19.84 -9.58 -8.67
C PRO A 122 19.54 -10.84 -7.84
N ASP A 123 18.67 -10.72 -6.83
CA ASP A 123 18.28 -11.83 -5.94
C ASP A 123 17.20 -12.76 -6.52
N ARG A 124 16.84 -12.61 -7.79
CA ARG A 124 15.82 -13.44 -8.43
C ARG A 124 16.27 -14.91 -8.38
N LEU A 125 15.41 -15.79 -7.86
CA LEU A 125 15.61 -17.24 -7.95
C LEU A 125 15.54 -17.67 -9.42
N LYS A 126 16.66 -18.19 -9.93
CA LYS A 126 16.84 -18.60 -11.33
C LYS A 126 16.82 -20.11 -11.53
N TYR A 127 17.13 -20.86 -10.48
CA TYR A 127 17.31 -22.31 -10.54
C TYR A 127 16.65 -22.98 -9.33
N PRO A 128 16.30 -24.28 -9.43
CA PRO A 128 15.99 -25.09 -8.26
C PRO A 128 17.16 -25.11 -7.28
N MET A 129 16.85 -24.94 -5.99
CA MET A 129 17.83 -24.87 -4.91
C MET A 129 17.46 -25.87 -3.81
N LYS A 130 18.45 -26.63 -3.34
CA LYS A 130 18.30 -27.58 -2.23
C LYS A 130 19.04 -27.06 -1.02
N ARG A 131 18.38 -27.10 0.14
CA ARG A 131 18.98 -26.65 1.39
C ARG A 131 20.00 -27.69 1.89
N VAL A 132 21.21 -27.23 2.20
CA VAL A 132 22.31 -28.08 2.72
C VAL A 132 22.69 -27.78 4.17
N GLY A 133 22.26 -26.64 4.72
CA GLY A 133 22.47 -26.26 6.13
C GLY A 133 21.20 -26.32 6.99
N LYS A 134 21.26 -25.83 8.23
CA LYS A 134 20.05 -25.71 9.07
C LYS A 134 19.09 -24.66 8.48
N ARG A 135 17.78 -24.79 8.78
CA ARG A 135 16.78 -23.79 8.37
C ARG A 135 17.14 -22.44 9.00
N GLY A 136 17.10 -21.38 8.19
CA GLY A 136 17.50 -20.03 8.60
C GLY A 136 18.95 -19.65 8.26
N GLU A 137 19.83 -20.60 7.96
CA GLU A 137 21.25 -20.32 7.65
C GLU A 137 21.49 -19.79 6.22
N GLY A 138 20.48 -19.84 5.34
CA GLY A 138 20.62 -19.39 3.95
C GLY A 138 21.54 -20.26 3.07
N LYS A 139 21.92 -21.46 3.51
CA LYS A 139 22.83 -22.36 2.79
C LYS A 139 22.07 -23.28 1.83
N PHE A 140 22.26 -23.04 0.53
CA PHE A 140 21.66 -23.82 -0.55
C PHE A 140 22.68 -24.20 -1.61
N GLU A 141 22.48 -25.36 -2.21
CA GLU A 141 23.15 -25.80 -3.43
C GLU A 141 22.16 -25.75 -4.60
N ARG A 142 22.66 -25.48 -5.81
CA ARG A 142 21.85 -25.57 -7.02
C ARG A 142 21.70 -27.04 -7.42
N ILE A 143 20.49 -27.44 -7.75
CA ILE A 143 20.18 -28.78 -8.28
C ILE A 143 19.48 -28.67 -9.64
N SER A 144 19.39 -29.79 -10.36
CA SER A 144 18.64 -29.84 -11.62
C SER A 144 17.12 -29.86 -11.37
N TRP A 145 16.34 -29.59 -12.42
CA TRP A 145 14.88 -29.77 -12.34
C TRP A 145 14.50 -31.22 -12.10
N ASP A 146 15.14 -32.17 -12.80
CA ASP A 146 14.86 -33.61 -12.65
C ASP A 146 15.15 -34.08 -11.22
N GLU A 147 16.27 -33.66 -10.62
CA GLU A 147 16.58 -33.98 -9.22
C GLU A 147 15.54 -33.36 -8.28
N ALA A 148 15.18 -32.09 -8.47
CA ALA A 148 14.21 -31.40 -7.63
C ALA A 148 12.83 -32.06 -7.67
N THR A 149 12.33 -32.37 -8.87
CA THR A 149 11.00 -32.98 -9.04
C THR A 149 10.98 -34.42 -8.53
N THR A 150 12.05 -35.19 -8.74
CA THR A 150 12.17 -36.57 -8.23
C THR A 150 12.18 -36.58 -6.72
N LEU A 151 13.03 -35.73 -6.10
CA LEU A 151 13.09 -35.59 -4.65
C LEU A 151 11.74 -35.21 -4.05
N ILE A 152 11.02 -34.27 -4.65
CA ILE A 152 9.69 -33.85 -4.18
C ILE A 152 8.68 -35.01 -4.33
N ALA A 153 8.68 -35.71 -5.47
CA ALA A 153 7.76 -36.80 -5.74
C ALA A 153 7.96 -37.99 -4.79
N ASP A 154 9.21 -38.40 -4.56
CA ASP A 154 9.54 -39.53 -3.69
C ASP A 154 9.18 -39.24 -2.24
N ASN A 155 9.49 -38.03 -1.74
CA ASN A 155 9.08 -37.60 -0.41
C ASN A 155 7.56 -37.54 -0.28
N LEU A 156 6.86 -37.02 -1.30
CA LEU A 156 5.40 -36.95 -1.28
C LEU A 156 4.78 -38.35 -1.22
N LYS A 157 5.27 -39.31 -2.01
CA LYS A 157 4.83 -40.72 -1.96
C LYS A 157 5.06 -41.32 -0.58
N SER A 158 6.29 -41.24 -0.06
CA SER A 158 6.65 -41.81 1.25
C SER A 158 5.82 -41.22 2.40
N ILE A 159 5.64 -39.90 2.43
CA ILE A 159 4.82 -39.22 3.45
C ILE A 159 3.36 -39.68 3.36
N THR A 160 2.84 -39.86 2.15
CA THR A 160 1.46 -40.30 1.93
C THR A 160 1.24 -41.73 2.37
N GLU A 161 2.15 -42.63 2.02
CA GLU A 161 2.08 -44.04 2.46
C GLU A 161 2.12 -44.15 3.98
N LYS A 162 2.96 -43.33 4.63
CA LYS A 162 3.15 -43.39 6.08
C LYS A 162 2.06 -42.69 6.90
N TYR A 163 1.57 -41.54 6.45
CA TYR A 163 0.71 -40.66 7.24
C TYR A 163 -0.63 -40.32 6.57
N GLY A 164 -0.86 -40.81 5.35
CA GLY A 164 -2.04 -40.52 4.57
C GLY A 164 -2.09 -39.09 4.00
N PRO A 165 -3.10 -38.78 3.16
CA PRO A 165 -3.21 -37.49 2.48
C PRO A 165 -3.38 -36.27 3.41
N ALA A 166 -3.92 -36.45 4.62
CA ALA A 166 -4.12 -35.37 5.59
C ALA A 166 -2.81 -34.77 6.12
N SER A 167 -1.66 -35.44 5.91
CA SER A 167 -0.33 -34.93 6.25
C SER A 167 0.19 -33.84 5.31
N ARG A 168 -0.51 -33.60 4.19
CA ARG A 168 -0.12 -32.63 3.15
C ARG A 168 -0.86 -31.33 3.36
N TYR A 169 -0.16 -30.19 3.31
CA TYR A 169 -0.76 -28.87 3.46
C TYR A 169 -0.32 -27.94 2.34
N VAL A 170 -1.28 -27.24 1.72
CA VAL A 170 -1.02 -26.26 0.65
C VAL A 170 -1.39 -24.87 1.12
N HIS A 171 -0.38 -24.05 1.39
CA HIS A 171 -0.54 -22.65 1.75
C HIS A 171 -0.49 -21.73 0.51
N VAL A 172 -1.23 -20.61 0.52
CA VAL A 172 -1.22 -19.59 -0.55
C VAL A 172 0.16 -18.93 -0.76
N GLY A 173 1.08 -19.14 0.19
CA GLY A 173 2.51 -18.88 0.03
C GLY A 173 2.83 -17.42 -0.28
N THR A 174 3.39 -17.18 -1.46
CA THR A 174 3.89 -15.87 -1.93
C THR A 174 2.79 -14.92 -2.44
N ALA A 175 1.52 -15.28 -2.25
CA ALA A 175 0.37 -14.49 -2.68
C ALA A 175 0.40 -14.18 -4.19
N VAL A 176 0.91 -15.12 -5.00
CA VAL A 176 0.76 -15.11 -6.46
C VAL A 176 -0.57 -15.76 -6.79
N SER A 177 -1.64 -14.99 -6.78
CA SER A 177 -3.00 -15.49 -7.02
C SER A 177 -3.32 -15.79 -8.50
N GLY A 178 -2.40 -15.47 -9.42
CA GLY A 178 -2.17 -16.14 -10.72
C GLY A 178 -3.34 -16.45 -11.67
N GLY A 179 -4.53 -15.90 -11.45
CA GLY A 179 -5.72 -16.23 -12.24
C GLY A 179 -6.05 -17.74 -12.18
N THR A 180 -6.33 -18.35 -13.33
CA THR A 180 -6.61 -19.79 -13.45
C THR A 180 -5.36 -20.66 -13.27
N PHE A 181 -4.15 -20.10 -13.49
CA PHE A 181 -2.87 -20.82 -13.49
C PHE A 181 -1.97 -20.38 -12.33
N SER A 182 -2.50 -20.35 -11.11
CA SER A 182 -1.71 -20.08 -9.91
C SER A 182 -1.07 -21.37 -9.37
N GLY A 183 0.14 -21.26 -8.81
CA GLY A 183 0.91 -22.41 -8.35
C GLY A 183 0.22 -23.21 -7.25
N ASP A 184 -0.52 -22.53 -6.36
CA ASP A 184 -1.35 -23.17 -5.34
C ASP A 184 -2.49 -23.98 -5.96
N LYS A 185 -3.23 -23.45 -6.93
CA LYS A 185 -4.32 -24.18 -7.62
C LYS A 185 -3.80 -25.41 -8.36
N MET A 186 -2.65 -25.29 -9.02
CA MET A 186 -2.00 -26.42 -9.69
C MET A 186 -1.59 -27.51 -8.69
N ALA A 187 -1.00 -27.13 -7.56
CA ALA A 187 -0.64 -28.06 -6.49
C ALA A 187 -1.88 -28.75 -5.90
N ARG A 188 -2.93 -27.99 -5.57
CA ARG A 188 -4.21 -28.53 -5.07
C ARG A 188 -4.81 -29.54 -6.04
N ARG A 189 -4.81 -29.25 -7.35
CA ARG A 189 -5.28 -30.17 -8.39
C ARG A 189 -4.48 -31.48 -8.37
N LEU A 190 -3.15 -31.40 -8.33
CA LEU A 190 -2.27 -32.58 -8.28
C LEU A 190 -2.54 -33.44 -7.03
N LEU A 191 -2.64 -32.81 -5.86
CA LEU A 191 -2.85 -33.54 -4.60
C LEU A 191 -4.22 -34.22 -4.53
N ASN A 192 -5.27 -33.61 -5.09
CA ASN A 192 -6.59 -34.23 -5.19
C ASN A 192 -6.60 -35.52 -6.03
N LEU A 193 -5.71 -35.66 -7.02
CA LEU A 193 -5.57 -36.92 -7.77
C LEU A 193 -5.03 -38.08 -6.91
N THR A 194 -4.45 -37.79 -5.75
CA THR A 194 -3.74 -38.76 -4.91
C THR A 194 -4.24 -38.77 -3.47
N GLY A 195 -5.54 -38.52 -3.27
CA GLY A 195 -6.21 -38.61 -1.97
C GLY A 195 -6.41 -37.27 -1.23
N GLY A 196 -6.01 -36.15 -1.83
CA GLY A 196 -6.26 -34.82 -1.29
C GLY A 196 -5.15 -34.24 -0.42
N TYR A 197 -5.50 -33.23 0.35
CA TYR A 197 -4.65 -32.46 1.26
C TYR A 197 -5.49 -31.81 2.36
N LEU A 198 -4.83 -31.35 3.43
CA LEU A 198 -5.45 -30.58 4.50
C LEU A 198 -5.79 -29.16 4.03
N GLU A 199 -7.06 -28.79 4.09
CA GLU A 199 -7.53 -27.43 3.83
C GLU A 199 -7.32 -26.50 5.02
N SER A 200 -7.44 -25.19 4.78
CA SER A 200 -7.41 -24.15 5.82
C SER A 200 -8.81 -23.65 6.15
N TYR A 201 -9.11 -23.45 7.45
CA TYR A 201 -10.41 -22.97 7.92
C TYR A 201 -10.72 -21.50 7.60
N HIS A 202 -9.71 -20.68 7.28
CA HIS A 202 -9.87 -19.24 7.01
C HIS A 202 -8.93 -18.73 5.93
N SER A 203 -9.11 -17.45 5.59
CA SER A 203 -8.23 -16.67 4.71
C SER A 203 -7.55 -15.55 5.50
N VAL A 204 -6.38 -15.12 5.02
CA VAL A 204 -5.63 -13.97 5.57
C VAL A 204 -6.42 -12.65 5.55
N SER A 205 -7.46 -12.53 4.72
CA SER A 205 -8.20 -11.28 4.51
C SER A 205 -9.72 -11.42 4.45
N MET A 206 -10.25 -12.65 4.41
CA MET A 206 -11.69 -12.90 4.24
C MET A 206 -12.33 -13.72 5.35
N GLY A 207 -11.62 -14.06 6.44
CA GLY A 207 -12.12 -14.95 7.50
C GLY A 207 -13.49 -14.57 8.04
N ASN A 208 -13.65 -13.32 8.49
CA ASN A 208 -14.92 -12.83 9.05
C ASN A 208 -16.02 -12.70 8.01
N THR A 209 -15.69 -12.22 6.80
CA THR A 209 -16.65 -12.09 5.70
C THR A 209 -17.20 -13.45 5.29
N ALA A 210 -16.32 -14.45 5.14
CA ALA A 210 -16.69 -15.82 4.77
C ALA A 210 -17.54 -16.51 5.85
N ALA A 211 -17.39 -16.11 7.12
CA ALA A 211 -18.23 -16.59 8.21
C ALA A 211 -19.61 -15.91 8.21
N ALA A 212 -19.68 -14.58 8.10
CA ALA A 212 -20.94 -13.84 8.29
C ALA A 212 -21.87 -13.85 7.08
N THR A 213 -21.32 -13.77 5.85
CA THR A 213 -22.11 -13.61 4.62
C THR A 213 -23.04 -14.78 4.32
N PRO A 214 -22.70 -16.06 4.55
CA PRO A 214 -23.64 -17.17 4.35
C PRO A 214 -24.86 -17.10 5.27
N TYR A 215 -24.72 -16.65 6.51
CA TYR A 215 -25.85 -16.49 7.44
C TYR A 215 -26.79 -15.35 7.04
N THR A 216 -26.28 -14.34 6.32
CA THR A 216 -27.07 -13.16 5.92
C THR A 216 -27.67 -13.32 4.51
N TYR A 217 -26.92 -13.88 3.57
CA TYR A 217 -27.26 -13.91 2.14
C TYR A 217 -27.35 -15.33 1.56
N GLY A 218 -27.10 -16.39 2.36
CA GLY A 218 -27.08 -17.77 1.87
C GLY A 218 -25.84 -18.14 1.04
N THR A 219 -24.90 -17.22 0.83
CA THR A 219 -23.68 -17.43 0.05
C THR A 219 -22.50 -16.63 0.61
N ALA A 220 -21.29 -17.18 0.50
CA ALA A 220 -20.04 -16.48 0.82
C ALA A 220 -19.60 -15.50 -0.27
N ALA A 221 -20.10 -15.68 -1.50
CA ALA A 221 -19.83 -14.82 -2.64
C ALA A 221 -21.03 -13.88 -2.86
N SER A 222 -20.99 -12.73 -2.20
CA SER A 222 -22.01 -11.68 -2.32
C SER A 222 -21.37 -10.35 -2.74
N GLY A 223 -22.18 -9.46 -3.31
CA GLY A 223 -21.75 -8.13 -3.75
C GLY A 223 -22.74 -7.49 -4.72
N SER A 224 -22.48 -6.24 -5.07
CA SER A 224 -23.20 -5.50 -6.11
C SER A 224 -22.33 -5.39 -7.36
N SER A 225 -22.96 -5.38 -8.53
CA SER A 225 -22.26 -5.16 -9.79
C SER A 225 -21.81 -3.69 -9.90
N LEU A 226 -20.63 -3.47 -10.50
CA LEU A 226 -19.99 -2.14 -10.51
C LEU A 226 -20.74 -1.12 -11.37
N ASP A 227 -21.54 -1.57 -12.34
CA ASP A 227 -22.40 -0.75 -13.20
C ASP A 227 -23.47 0.01 -12.40
N THR A 228 -23.95 -0.54 -11.29
CA THR A 228 -24.94 0.12 -10.41
C THR A 228 -24.35 1.21 -9.50
N LEU A 229 -23.02 1.30 -9.39
CA LEU A 229 -22.38 2.22 -8.44
C LEU A 229 -22.69 3.69 -8.75
N LEU A 230 -22.79 4.07 -10.02
CA LEU A 230 -23.00 5.47 -10.42
C LEU A 230 -24.37 6.03 -9.98
N GLU A 231 -25.35 5.17 -9.70
CA GLU A 231 -26.69 5.54 -9.25
C GLU A 231 -26.74 5.81 -7.74
N THR A 232 -25.70 5.42 -7.01
CA THR A 232 -25.61 5.52 -5.55
C THR A 232 -25.55 6.98 -5.08
N LYS A 233 -26.46 7.35 -4.17
CA LYS A 233 -26.53 8.71 -3.59
C LYS A 233 -25.60 8.93 -2.41
N LEU A 234 -25.27 7.86 -1.68
CA LEU A 234 -24.40 7.87 -0.51
C LEU A 234 -23.49 6.64 -0.50
N VAL A 235 -22.18 6.87 -0.41
CA VAL A 235 -21.18 5.82 -0.20
C VAL A 235 -20.62 5.92 1.20
N ILE A 236 -20.57 4.78 1.91
CA ILE A 236 -19.86 4.63 3.17
C ILE A 236 -18.67 3.71 2.95
N LEU A 237 -17.46 4.26 2.99
CA LEU A 237 -16.20 3.51 2.94
C LEU A 237 -15.77 3.19 4.37
N TRP A 238 -16.10 1.99 4.85
CA TRP A 238 -15.81 1.58 6.22
C TRP A 238 -14.62 0.63 6.27
N GLY A 239 -13.49 1.10 6.81
CA GLY A 239 -12.25 0.32 6.83
C GLY A 239 -11.71 0.01 5.43
N HIS A 240 -12.15 0.76 4.42
CA HIS A 240 -11.79 0.57 3.02
C HIS A 240 -11.01 1.78 2.53
N ASN A 241 -9.76 1.57 2.11
CA ASN A 241 -8.86 2.61 1.62
C ASN A 241 -8.55 2.47 0.10
N PRO A 242 -9.56 2.65 -0.78
CA PRO A 242 -9.46 2.41 -2.21
C PRO A 242 -8.29 3.12 -2.89
N THR A 243 -7.89 4.31 -2.42
CA THR A 243 -6.80 5.09 -3.03
C THR A 243 -5.45 4.38 -2.97
N GLU A 244 -5.19 3.61 -1.90
CA GLU A 244 -3.95 2.86 -1.71
C GLU A 244 -4.11 1.37 -2.10
N THR A 245 -5.25 0.77 -1.72
CA THR A 245 -5.61 -0.64 -1.91
C THR A 245 -6.53 -0.80 -3.11
N ILE A 246 -5.96 -0.68 -4.30
CA ILE A 246 -6.69 -0.70 -5.57
C ILE A 246 -7.28 -2.10 -5.83
N PHE A 247 -8.61 -2.22 -5.77
CA PHE A 247 -9.34 -3.46 -6.03
C PHE A 247 -10.21 -3.32 -7.28
N GLY A 248 -9.88 -4.07 -8.34
CA GLY A 248 -10.53 -4.00 -9.65
C GLY A 248 -10.73 -2.57 -10.17
N HIS A 249 -11.94 -2.30 -10.67
CA HIS A 249 -12.34 -1.02 -11.25
C HIS A 249 -12.96 -0.05 -10.24
N THR A 250 -13.06 -0.40 -8.95
CA THR A 250 -13.84 0.36 -7.97
C THR A 250 -13.41 1.84 -7.90
N ASN A 251 -12.10 2.12 -7.92
CA ASN A 251 -11.59 3.49 -7.88
C ASN A 251 -12.07 4.37 -9.03
N TYR A 252 -12.22 3.81 -10.23
CA TYR A 252 -12.71 4.55 -11.39
C TYR A 252 -14.15 5.05 -11.13
N PHE A 253 -15.00 4.17 -10.61
CA PHE A 253 -16.38 4.52 -10.28
C PHE A 253 -16.44 5.51 -9.11
N LEU A 254 -15.67 5.29 -8.03
CA LEU A 254 -15.63 6.22 -6.91
C LEU A 254 -15.19 7.64 -7.33
N GLN A 255 -14.26 7.76 -8.28
CA GLN A 255 -13.87 9.06 -8.83
C GLN A 255 -15.00 9.73 -9.62
N LYS A 256 -15.71 8.98 -10.49
CA LYS A 256 -16.88 9.50 -11.20
C LYS A 256 -18.00 9.91 -10.26
N MET A 257 -18.25 9.11 -9.23
CA MET A 257 -19.23 9.41 -8.18
C MET A 257 -18.83 10.66 -7.39
N LYS A 258 -17.55 10.90 -7.15
CA LYS A 258 -17.11 12.17 -6.58
C LYS A 258 -17.43 13.35 -7.50
N GLN A 259 -17.20 13.19 -8.80
CA GLN A 259 -17.43 14.22 -9.82
C GLN A 259 -18.92 14.52 -10.04
N ASN A 260 -19.79 13.51 -9.96
CA ASN A 260 -21.24 13.68 -10.11
C ASN A 260 -21.95 14.15 -8.82
N GLY A 261 -21.18 14.38 -7.75
CA GLY A 261 -21.70 14.92 -6.48
C GLY A 261 -22.22 13.87 -5.49
N THR A 262 -22.00 12.57 -5.71
CA THR A 262 -22.32 11.54 -4.70
C THR A 262 -21.65 11.88 -3.37
N ARG A 263 -22.40 11.71 -2.28
CA ARG A 263 -21.89 11.94 -0.93
C ARG A 263 -21.04 10.76 -0.48
N PHE A 264 -19.86 11.04 0.08
CA PHE A 264 -18.98 10.04 0.68
C PHE A 264 -18.87 10.22 2.19
N ILE A 265 -18.83 9.11 2.91
CA ILE A 265 -18.45 9.01 4.32
C ILE A 265 -17.32 8.00 4.39
N VAL A 266 -16.18 8.39 4.95
CA VAL A 266 -15.02 7.51 5.15
C VAL A 266 -14.88 7.26 6.65
N VAL A 267 -14.89 5.98 7.04
CA VAL A 267 -14.67 5.55 8.42
C VAL A 267 -13.33 4.81 8.44
N ASP A 268 -12.26 5.55 8.76
CA ASP A 268 -10.89 5.06 8.84
C ASP A 268 -10.23 5.66 10.10
N PRO A 269 -9.58 4.86 10.95
CA PRO A 269 -8.83 5.38 12.08
C PRO A 269 -7.58 6.18 11.66
N ARG A 270 -7.14 6.06 10.39
CA ARG A 270 -6.03 6.82 9.82
C ARG A 270 -6.55 7.93 8.92
N TYR A 271 -5.85 9.05 8.88
CA TYR A 271 -6.02 10.04 7.82
C TYR A 271 -5.34 9.54 6.53
N SER A 272 -5.94 8.53 5.91
CA SER A 272 -5.42 7.86 4.71
C SER A 272 -5.54 8.73 3.46
N ASP A 273 -4.89 8.34 2.36
CA ASP A 273 -5.03 9.03 1.07
C ASP A 273 -6.51 9.06 0.61
N THR A 274 -7.30 8.05 0.98
CA THR A 274 -8.75 8.05 0.74
C THR A 274 -9.44 9.14 1.54
N VAL A 275 -9.14 9.28 2.83
CA VAL A 275 -9.71 10.36 3.66
C VAL A 275 -9.31 11.72 3.08
N SER A 276 -8.02 11.95 2.81
CA SER A 276 -7.53 13.20 2.24
C SER A 276 -8.18 13.54 0.90
N SER A 277 -8.32 12.55 0.01
CA SER A 277 -8.93 12.78 -1.30
C SER A 277 -10.44 13.03 -1.24
N LEU A 278 -11.13 12.68 -0.15
CA LEU A 278 -12.59 12.81 -0.02
C LEU A 278 -13.02 13.83 1.05
N ALA A 279 -12.12 14.29 1.92
CA ALA A 279 -12.34 15.34 2.91
C ALA A 279 -12.38 16.72 2.24
N LYS A 280 -13.38 17.55 2.56
CA LYS A 280 -13.50 18.91 2.03
C LYS A 280 -12.99 19.99 2.97
N ASP A 281 -13.27 19.87 4.28
CA ASP A 281 -13.22 21.05 5.18
C ASP A 281 -12.25 20.92 6.36
N PHE A 282 -11.81 19.70 6.72
CA PHE A 282 -11.03 19.45 7.93
C PHE A 282 -9.85 18.48 7.68
N PRO A 283 -8.59 18.89 7.98
CA PRO A 283 -7.41 18.17 7.54
C PRO A 283 -6.89 17.10 8.52
N LEU A 284 -7.47 16.96 9.71
CA LEU A 284 -7.02 15.99 10.71
C LEU A 284 -8.12 14.98 11.06
N GLN A 285 -7.72 13.71 11.19
CA GLN A 285 -8.57 12.66 11.72
C GLN A 285 -8.46 12.63 13.25
N LEU A 286 -9.55 12.96 13.95
CA LEU A 286 -9.68 12.72 15.38
C LEU A 286 -10.16 11.30 15.64
N ILE A 287 -9.42 10.59 16.48
CA ILE A 287 -9.83 9.32 17.09
C ILE A 287 -9.94 9.50 18.61
N THR A 288 -10.65 8.59 19.26
CA THR A 288 -10.68 8.53 20.72
C THR A 288 -10.24 7.17 21.24
N TRP A 289 -9.71 7.15 22.45
CA TRP A 289 -9.33 5.92 23.13
C TRP A 289 -9.92 5.87 24.54
N LYS A 290 -9.92 4.69 25.16
CA LYS A 290 -10.29 4.53 26.57
C LYS A 290 -9.09 4.85 27.45
N GLY A 291 -9.19 5.94 28.22
CA GLY A 291 -8.18 6.30 29.22
C GLY A 291 -8.06 5.25 30.32
N LYS A 292 -6.92 5.20 30.99
CA LYS A 292 -6.69 4.29 32.14
C LYS A 292 -7.46 4.73 33.39
N ASN A 293 -7.89 5.98 33.41
CA ASN A 293 -8.50 6.67 34.53
C ASN A 293 -10.04 6.61 34.56
N ARG A 294 -10.71 6.07 33.54
CA ARG A 294 -12.18 6.06 33.48
C ARG A 294 -12.75 5.01 32.53
N ALA A 295 -13.96 4.56 32.86
CA ALA A 295 -14.79 3.73 31.98
C ALA A 295 -15.95 4.59 31.46
N ASN A 296 -15.90 4.98 30.18
CA ASN A 296 -16.78 6.03 29.65
C ASN A 296 -16.68 7.29 30.53
N SER A 297 -17.81 7.90 30.92
CA SER A 297 -17.84 9.06 31.81
C SER A 297 -17.83 8.71 33.30
N THR A 298 -17.84 7.42 33.64
CA THR A 298 -17.76 6.94 35.02
C THR A 298 -16.35 7.17 35.56
N GLN A 299 -16.25 7.71 36.77
CA GLN A 299 -14.99 8.12 37.43
C GLN A 299 -14.31 9.36 36.85
N TYR A 300 -14.94 10.10 35.92
CA TYR A 300 -14.34 11.31 35.34
C TYR A 300 -13.84 12.31 36.40
N ALA A 301 -14.65 12.56 37.44
CA ALA A 301 -14.39 13.56 38.48
C ALA A 301 -13.53 13.04 39.64
N ASN A 302 -12.98 11.82 39.54
CA ASN A 302 -12.16 11.25 40.61
C ASN A 302 -10.73 11.86 40.55
N PRO A 303 -10.30 12.65 41.55
CA PRO A 303 -9.04 13.37 41.51
C PRO A 303 -7.82 12.44 41.42
N TRP A 304 -7.85 11.31 42.14
CA TRP A 304 -6.75 10.33 42.11
C TRP A 304 -6.57 9.70 40.73
N LEU A 305 -7.66 9.51 39.99
CA LEU A 305 -7.60 8.97 38.64
C LEU A 305 -7.24 10.04 37.60
N ILE A 306 -7.57 11.32 37.85
CA ILE A 306 -7.11 12.43 37.00
C ILE A 306 -5.59 12.56 37.04
N GLU A 307 -4.96 12.34 38.21
CA GLU A 307 -3.49 12.34 38.35
C GLU A 307 -2.82 11.24 37.52
N VAL A 308 -3.47 10.08 37.37
CA VAL A 308 -2.95 8.96 36.54
C VAL A 308 -2.89 9.33 35.06
N GLN A 309 -3.86 10.10 34.57
CA GLN A 309 -3.92 10.50 33.17
C GLN A 309 -4.72 11.80 32.97
N GLN A 310 -4.01 12.88 32.61
CA GLN A 310 -4.64 14.16 32.29
C GLN A 310 -5.34 14.13 30.93
N GLN A 311 -6.39 14.94 30.76
CA GLN A 311 -7.11 15.08 29.50
C GLN A 311 -6.32 15.98 28.55
N THR A 312 -5.67 15.38 27.56
CA THR A 312 -4.83 16.08 26.57
C THR A 312 -5.20 15.67 25.15
N LEU A 313 -4.89 16.53 24.19
CA LEU A 313 -4.92 16.19 22.76
C LEU A 313 -3.55 15.68 22.34
N TRP A 314 -3.45 14.42 21.95
CA TRP A 314 -2.26 13.88 21.32
C TRP A 314 -2.15 14.41 19.89
N ILE A 315 -1.02 15.04 19.56
CA ILE A 315 -0.71 15.55 18.22
C ILE A 315 0.72 15.18 17.81
N ASN A 316 0.91 14.80 16.55
CA ASN A 316 2.24 14.46 16.03
C ASN A 316 3.14 15.71 15.95
N PRO A 317 4.45 15.61 16.24
CA PRO A 317 5.38 16.75 16.14
C PRO A 317 5.35 17.48 14.79
N GLN A 318 5.17 16.76 13.67
CA GLN A 318 5.12 17.38 12.34
C GLN A 318 3.88 18.26 12.17
N ASP A 319 2.73 17.82 12.68
CA ASP A 319 1.48 18.59 12.56
C ASP A 319 1.39 19.70 13.58
N ALA A 320 1.96 19.50 14.77
CA ALA A 320 2.14 20.54 15.78
C ALA A 320 3.05 21.66 15.26
N GLN A 321 4.20 21.31 14.65
CA GLN A 321 5.13 22.28 14.08
C GLN A 321 4.48 23.12 12.97
N LYS A 322 3.74 22.50 12.04
CA LYS A 322 2.99 23.22 11.00
C LYS A 322 1.98 24.22 11.55
N ARG A 323 1.52 24.00 12.80
CA ARG A 323 0.48 24.79 13.48
C ARG A 323 1.03 25.70 14.58
N GLY A 324 2.36 25.76 14.77
CA GLY A 324 2.97 26.55 15.85
C GLY A 324 2.60 26.08 17.27
N ILE A 325 2.25 24.81 17.43
CA ILE A 325 1.83 24.20 18.71
C ILE A 325 3.04 23.55 19.39
N THR A 326 3.23 23.85 20.67
CA THR A 326 4.23 23.23 21.54
C THR A 326 3.54 22.38 22.62
N HIS A 327 4.30 21.49 23.27
CA HIS A 327 3.76 20.63 24.32
C HIS A 327 3.23 21.49 25.49
N GLY A 328 2.01 21.20 25.94
CA GLY A 328 1.32 21.94 26.99
C GLY A 328 0.52 23.16 26.51
N ASP A 329 0.68 23.59 25.26
CA ASP A 329 -0.14 24.68 24.72
C ASP A 329 -1.63 24.31 24.76
N MET A 330 -2.47 25.26 25.13
CA MET A 330 -3.91 25.12 24.93
C MET A 330 -4.20 25.13 23.43
N VAL A 331 -4.95 24.12 22.97
CA VAL A 331 -5.31 23.98 21.57
C VAL A 331 -6.82 23.90 21.39
N ARG A 332 -7.29 24.61 20.36
CA ARG A 332 -8.68 24.60 19.90
C ARG A 332 -8.87 23.51 18.86
N ILE A 333 -9.57 22.43 19.24
CA ILE A 333 -10.04 21.37 18.35
C ILE A 333 -11.47 21.70 17.91
N HIS A 334 -11.71 21.81 16.60
CA HIS A 334 -13.02 22.21 16.12
C HIS A 334 -13.42 21.55 14.81
N ASN A 335 -14.72 21.47 14.60
CA ASN A 335 -15.34 21.23 13.30
C ASN A 335 -16.65 22.01 13.17
N SER A 336 -17.45 21.73 12.14
CA SER A 336 -18.73 22.42 11.90
C SER A 336 -19.79 22.19 12.99
N ARG A 337 -19.52 21.39 14.03
CA ARG A 337 -20.48 21.05 15.10
C ARG A 337 -20.16 21.71 16.43
N GLY A 338 -18.88 21.94 16.71
CA GLY A 338 -18.49 22.43 18.02
C GLY A 338 -16.99 22.61 18.16
N ILE A 339 -16.61 23.07 19.35
CA ILE A 339 -15.27 23.48 19.71
C ILE A 339 -14.93 22.90 21.08
N CYS A 340 -13.72 22.36 21.19
CA CYS A 340 -13.14 21.84 22.42
C CYS A 340 -11.73 22.42 22.60
N GLU A 341 -11.40 22.86 23.81
CA GLU A 341 -10.09 23.42 24.16
C GLU A 341 -9.48 22.64 25.31
N ILE A 342 -8.36 21.96 25.05
CA ILE A 342 -7.58 21.20 26.03
C ILE A 342 -6.09 21.35 25.75
N PRO A 343 -5.20 21.04 26.71
CA PRO A 343 -3.75 21.08 26.48
C PRO A 343 -3.31 20.05 25.42
N ALA A 344 -2.32 20.43 24.61
CA ALA A 344 -1.70 19.56 23.62
C ALA A 344 -0.57 18.70 24.24
N GLU A 345 -0.62 17.41 23.98
CA GLU A 345 0.50 16.48 24.18
C GLU A 345 1.17 16.21 22.84
N VAL A 346 2.25 16.93 22.56
CA VAL A 346 3.04 16.71 21.33
C VAL A 346 3.86 15.42 21.48
N THR A 347 3.57 14.40 20.67
CA THR A 347 4.15 13.05 20.84
C THR A 347 4.31 12.28 19.51
N PRO A 348 5.44 11.59 19.27
CA PRO A 348 5.62 10.74 18.09
C PRO A 348 4.81 9.44 18.15
N ARG A 349 4.09 9.18 19.26
CA ARG A 349 3.25 7.99 19.45
C ARG A 349 1.96 8.00 18.60
N ILE A 350 1.63 9.15 18.01
CA ILE A 350 0.52 9.29 17.08
C ILE A 350 1.04 9.62 15.68
N ILE A 351 0.42 9.05 14.64
CA ILE A 351 0.86 9.23 13.26
C ILE A 351 0.49 10.64 12.73
N PRO A 352 1.25 11.21 11.77
CA PRO A 352 0.86 12.45 11.12
C PRO A 352 -0.54 12.37 10.48
N GLY A 353 -1.27 13.48 10.47
CA GLY A 353 -2.66 13.60 10.00
C GLY A 353 -3.71 13.11 11.00
N VAL A 354 -3.31 12.51 12.12
CA VAL A 354 -4.21 11.99 13.15
C VAL A 354 -3.96 12.70 14.48
N VAL A 355 -5.03 13.09 15.13
CA VAL A 355 -5.04 13.57 16.52
C VAL A 355 -5.90 12.65 17.36
N ALA A 356 -5.64 12.60 18.65
CA ALA A 356 -6.42 11.75 19.53
C ALA A 356 -6.70 12.41 20.87
N MET A 357 -7.83 12.10 21.48
CA MET A 357 -8.11 12.44 22.87
C MET A 357 -8.85 11.30 23.60
N GLN A 358 -8.79 11.27 24.92
CA GLN A 358 -9.51 10.27 25.70
C GLN A 358 -11.02 10.44 25.56
N ALA A 359 -11.73 9.33 25.38
CA ALA A 359 -13.19 9.28 25.45
C ALA A 359 -13.68 9.41 26.90
N GLY A 360 -14.92 9.88 27.08
CA GLY A 360 -15.59 9.88 28.38
C GLY A 360 -15.34 11.11 29.24
N ALA A 361 -14.80 12.19 28.68
CA ALA A 361 -14.84 13.48 29.34
C ALA A 361 -16.26 14.03 29.43
N TRP A 362 -16.60 14.70 30.54
CA TRP A 362 -17.86 15.45 30.65
C TRP A 362 -17.75 16.79 29.93
N TRP A 363 -18.87 17.23 29.35
CA TRP A 363 -18.97 18.55 28.74
C TRP A 363 -18.90 19.64 29.81
N GLN A 364 -17.95 20.56 29.66
CA GLN A 364 -17.73 21.70 30.56
C GLN A 364 -17.63 22.98 29.71
N PRO A 365 -18.78 23.52 29.25
CA PRO A 365 -18.79 24.71 28.41
C PRO A 365 -18.40 25.97 29.18
N ASP A 366 -17.70 26.88 28.51
CA ASP A 366 -17.63 28.29 28.93
C ASP A 366 -18.87 29.07 28.47
N GLU A 367 -18.89 30.39 28.74
CA GLU A 367 -19.99 31.29 28.40
C GLU A 367 -20.29 31.33 26.89
N ASN A 368 -19.32 31.00 26.04
CA ASN A 368 -19.45 30.96 24.59
C ASN A 368 -19.79 29.54 24.07
N GLY A 369 -20.01 28.58 24.97
CA GLY A 369 -20.29 27.18 24.64
C GLY A 369 -19.05 26.38 24.21
N VAL A 370 -17.83 26.91 24.39
CA VAL A 370 -16.60 26.18 24.08
C VAL A 370 -16.31 25.19 25.21
N ASP A 371 -16.18 23.92 24.87
CA ASP A 371 -15.90 22.88 25.85
C ASP A 371 -14.46 22.96 26.38
N LYS A 372 -14.29 23.08 27.69
CA LYS A 372 -13.00 23.02 28.38
C LYS A 372 -12.71 21.64 28.99
N GLY A 373 -13.68 20.72 28.92
CA GLY A 373 -13.59 19.40 29.56
C GLY A 373 -12.86 18.33 28.73
N GLY A 374 -12.67 18.55 27.42
CA GLY A 374 -12.12 17.54 26.52
C GLY A 374 -13.15 16.54 25.98
N CYS A 375 -14.42 16.94 25.95
CA CYS A 375 -15.56 16.13 25.55
C CYS A 375 -15.63 15.99 24.03
N ALA A 376 -15.04 14.90 23.51
CA ALA A 376 -15.08 14.57 22.08
C ALA A 376 -16.50 14.51 21.48
N ASN A 377 -17.55 14.29 22.29
CA ASN A 377 -18.93 14.24 21.80
C ASN A 377 -19.42 15.57 21.23
N VAL A 378 -18.83 16.70 21.67
CA VAL A 378 -19.11 18.05 21.15
C VAL A 378 -18.78 18.17 19.65
N LEU A 379 -17.86 17.34 19.16
CA LEU A 379 -17.42 17.30 17.76
C LEU A 379 -18.22 16.27 16.92
N SER A 380 -19.10 15.50 17.56
CA SER A 380 -19.87 14.41 16.97
C SER A 380 -21.33 14.83 16.69
N SER A 381 -22.06 14.02 15.91
CA SER A 381 -23.50 14.25 15.73
C SER A 381 -24.27 13.67 16.91
N ALA A 382 -25.25 14.41 17.44
CA ALA A 382 -26.22 13.87 18.41
C ALA A 382 -27.25 12.92 17.76
N ARG A 383 -27.21 12.72 16.43
CA ARG A 383 -28.15 11.86 15.72
C ARG A 383 -27.94 10.41 16.12
N ILE A 384 -29.01 9.82 16.65
CA ILE A 384 -29.05 8.43 17.04
C ILE A 384 -29.15 7.54 15.79
N THR A 385 -28.35 6.47 15.73
CA THR A 385 -28.43 5.49 14.64
C THR A 385 -29.73 4.69 14.71
N ALA A 386 -30.36 4.44 13.55
CA ALA A 386 -31.64 3.74 13.47
C ALA A 386 -31.57 2.29 13.98
N LEU A 387 -30.42 1.63 13.80
CA LEU A 387 -30.20 0.23 14.16
C LEU A 387 -29.86 0.03 15.63
N ALA A 388 -28.89 0.79 16.16
CA ALA A 388 -28.36 0.56 17.51
C ALA A 388 -28.98 1.45 18.58
N LYS A 389 -29.85 2.40 18.21
CA LYS A 389 -30.35 3.46 19.10
C LYS A 389 -29.23 4.16 19.91
N GLY A 390 -28.03 4.26 19.33
CA GLY A 390 -26.86 4.92 19.91
C GLY A 390 -26.11 5.79 18.91
N ASN A 391 -25.18 6.62 19.39
CA ASN A 391 -24.35 7.49 18.55
C ASN A 391 -23.26 6.68 17.82
N SER A 392 -23.07 6.96 16.53
CA SER A 392 -22.07 6.32 15.67
C SER A 392 -20.68 6.94 15.87
N HIS A 393 -19.73 6.09 16.28
CA HIS A 393 -18.26 6.17 16.17
C HIS A 393 -17.59 7.55 16.30
N GLN A 394 -16.69 7.69 17.28
CA GLN A 394 -15.86 8.89 17.51
C GLN A 394 -14.65 8.97 16.55
N THR A 395 -14.91 8.81 15.26
CA THR A 395 -13.97 9.05 14.16
C THR A 395 -14.44 10.31 13.44
N MET A 396 -13.80 11.44 13.74
CA MET A 396 -14.27 12.76 13.33
C MET A 396 -13.18 13.50 12.57
N LEU A 397 -13.55 14.28 11.54
CA LEU A 397 -12.60 15.21 10.95
C LEU A 397 -12.64 16.52 11.73
N VAL A 398 -11.46 17.07 12.03
CA VAL A 398 -11.26 18.29 12.81
C VAL A 398 -10.13 19.14 12.23
N GLU A 399 -10.12 20.42 12.61
CA GLU A 399 -8.92 21.24 12.60
C GLU A 399 -8.46 21.52 14.03
N VAL A 400 -7.16 21.71 14.20
CA VAL A 400 -6.51 22.06 15.47
C VAL A 400 -5.71 23.34 15.28
N ALA A 401 -5.95 24.33 16.13
CA ALA A 401 -5.20 25.58 16.18
C ALA A 401 -4.74 25.86 17.61
N LYS A 402 -3.70 26.69 17.78
CA LYS A 402 -3.35 27.23 19.10
C LYS A 402 -4.50 28.14 19.58
N ALA A 403 -4.97 27.94 20.82
CA ALA A 403 -6.22 28.51 21.34
C ALA A 403 -6.13 30.02 21.61
#